data_AF-A0A9P0B166-F1
#
_entry.id   AF-A0A9P0B166-F1
#
_cell.length_a   1.000
_cell.length_b   1.000
_cell.length_c   1.000
_cell.angle_alpha   90.00
_cell.angle_beta   90.00
_cell.angle_gamma   90.00
#
_symmetry.space_group_name_H-M   'P 1'
#
loop_
_entity.id
_entity.type
_entity.pdbx_description
1 polymer ?
#
loop_
_entity_poly.entity_id
_entity_poly.type
_entity_poly.pdbx_seq_one_letter_code
_entity_poly.pdbx_strand_id
1 'polypeptide(L)'
;MLQFNDELPRNKLSFDVRGKPLSQARHWSAPEVFGSRAYFRTVSEPAQLVIDDIRRHDEGVYRCRVDFRNAQTRSFRYNLTVIVPPEQPTILDKWGRQLNNSVGPHEAGDDITLTCRTVGGHPQPVVRWLVNGLLVDDQYEHNAGDVIENRLVWPSISRKDLDCLFTCQAVNTKLTEPKEASVLLQLILKPLTAKIQKTVSPLVADKRYEVTCESAGSRPAAIITWYKGKRQLRRTKEETRENVTISELSFVPTTEDDGKSITCRAENPNVTGLYQETHWKIDVVYPPIVVLCLGSTLNADDIKEGDDVYFECHVRANPHWRRLTWLHDGLVLNHNMSGRIIHSNQSLVLQKVTRQSAGRYRCSVVNSEGETVSDELDFRVQFETRALSFQAVLH
;
A
#
# COMPACT_ATOMS: atom_id res chain seq x y z
N MET A 1 -4.40 56.66 53.79
CA MET A 1 -3.86 55.32 54.09
C MET A 1 -4.56 54.33 53.19
N LEU A 2 -3.82 53.43 52.54
CA LEU A 2 -4.36 52.32 51.77
C LEU A 2 -4.22 51.04 52.60
N GLN A 3 -5.29 50.27 52.72
CA GLN A 3 -5.31 48.98 53.43
C GLN A 3 -5.90 47.89 52.52
N PHE A 4 -5.33 46.68 52.57
CA PHE A 4 -5.88 45.50 51.91
C PHE A 4 -6.27 44.43 52.93
N ASN A 5 -7.57 44.13 52.98
CA ASN A 5 -8.15 43.12 53.88
C ASN A 5 -8.83 42.03 53.06
N ASP A 6 -8.62 40.80 53.51
CA ASP A 6 -9.57 39.69 53.37
C ASP A 6 -10.52 39.76 54.58
N GLU A 7 -11.63 39.02 54.67
CA GLU A 7 -12.69 39.22 55.71
C GLU A 7 -12.26 39.07 57.20
N LEU A 8 -10.96 38.94 57.48
CA LEU A 8 -10.35 38.91 58.82
C LEU A 8 -10.03 40.33 59.37
N PRO A 9 -10.02 40.50 60.72
CA PRO A 9 -9.93 41.80 61.38
C PRO A 9 -8.54 42.46 61.37
N ARG A 10 -7.49 41.82 60.82
CA ARG A 10 -6.13 42.39 60.73
C ARG A 10 -5.76 42.70 59.30
N ASN A 11 -5.22 43.91 59.08
CA ASN A 11 -4.73 44.34 57.77
C ASN A 11 -3.61 43.40 57.31
N LYS A 12 -3.65 42.95 56.05
CA LYS A 12 -2.60 42.10 55.46
C LYS A 12 -1.52 42.93 54.74
N LEU A 13 -1.89 44.13 54.28
CA LEU A 13 -0.99 45.10 53.67
C LEU A 13 -1.44 46.53 54.02
N SER A 14 -0.49 47.45 54.22
CA SER A 14 -0.78 48.87 54.34
C SER A 14 0.26 49.76 53.66
N PHE A 15 -0.22 50.87 53.10
CA PHE A 15 0.60 51.91 52.51
C PHE A 15 0.13 53.28 53.03
N ASP A 16 0.98 53.98 53.78
CA ASP A 16 0.64 55.25 54.45
C ASP A 16 1.57 56.39 54.03
N VAL A 17 0.97 57.43 53.47
CA VAL A 17 1.60 58.68 53.00
C VAL A 17 1.14 59.91 53.79
N ARG A 18 0.38 59.73 54.87
CA ARG A 18 -0.13 60.87 55.66
C ARG A 18 1.02 61.70 56.22
N GLY A 19 1.03 62.99 55.88
CA GLY A 19 2.01 63.95 56.37
C GLY A 19 3.41 63.80 55.77
N LYS A 20 3.58 63.04 54.68
CA LYS A 20 4.87 62.80 54.02
C LYS A 20 4.76 62.88 52.50
N PRO A 21 5.83 63.23 51.77
CA PRO A 21 5.87 63.03 50.33
C PRO A 21 5.76 61.54 49.99
N LEU A 22 5.26 61.23 48.79
CA LEU A 22 5.05 59.85 48.31
C LEU A 22 6.33 59.00 48.36
N SER A 23 7.49 59.63 48.15
CA SER A 23 8.82 58.99 48.25
C SER A 23 9.18 58.46 49.64
N GLN A 24 8.48 58.93 50.69
CA GLN A 24 8.70 58.53 52.07
C GLN A 24 7.49 57.76 52.65
N ALA A 25 6.67 57.17 51.77
CA ALA A 25 5.55 56.35 52.17
C ALA A 25 6.01 55.19 53.07
N ARG A 26 5.23 54.91 54.12
CA ARG A 26 5.43 53.73 54.95
C ARG A 26 4.68 52.56 54.34
N HIS A 27 5.42 51.57 53.91
CA HIS A 27 4.90 50.31 53.40
C HIS A 27 5.01 49.23 54.49
N TRP A 28 3.97 48.39 54.62
CA TRP A 28 3.99 47.22 55.50
C TRP A 28 3.18 46.09 54.89
N SER A 29 3.73 44.88 54.95
CA SER A 29 3.13 43.63 54.50
C SER A 29 3.23 42.63 55.65
N ALA A 30 2.15 41.89 55.92
CA ALA A 30 2.11 40.89 56.98
C ALA A 30 3.14 39.78 56.69
N PRO A 31 4.16 39.59 57.56
CA PRO A 31 5.22 38.60 57.35
C PRO A 31 4.71 37.18 57.14
N GLU A 32 3.64 36.80 57.86
CA GLU A 32 3.08 35.45 57.87
C GLU A 32 2.16 35.16 56.66
N VAL A 33 1.81 36.19 55.88
CA VAL A 33 0.88 36.06 54.74
C VAL A 33 1.62 36.28 53.42
N PHE A 34 2.13 37.50 53.22
CA PHE A 34 2.80 37.86 51.97
C PHE A 34 4.30 38.05 52.15
N GLY A 35 4.79 38.36 53.36
CA GLY A 35 6.21 38.67 53.55
C GLY A 35 6.63 39.83 52.64
N SER A 36 7.76 39.68 51.96
CA SER A 36 8.26 40.66 50.98
C SER A 36 7.62 40.53 49.58
N ARG A 37 6.71 39.56 49.35
CA ARG A 37 6.12 39.30 48.03
C ARG A 37 5.08 40.33 47.61
N ALA A 38 4.38 40.95 48.56
CA ALA A 38 3.36 41.94 48.27
C ALA A 38 3.89 43.36 48.55
N TYR A 39 3.73 44.25 47.57
CA TYR A 39 4.06 45.65 47.73
C TYR A 39 3.20 46.57 46.86
N PHE A 40 3.08 47.83 47.29
CA PHE A 40 2.31 48.83 46.57
C PHE A 40 3.23 49.68 45.67
N ARG A 41 3.02 49.62 44.35
CA ARG A 41 3.78 50.34 43.34
C ARG A 41 3.05 51.63 42.98
N THR A 42 3.65 52.77 43.32
CA THR A 42 3.05 54.10 43.13
C THR A 42 3.57 54.86 41.91
N VAL A 43 4.56 54.31 41.22
CA VAL A 43 5.16 54.92 40.02
C VAL A 43 4.27 54.72 38.78
N SER A 44 3.39 53.73 38.81
CA SER A 44 2.40 53.50 37.74
C SER A 44 1.17 54.38 37.93
N GLU A 45 0.55 54.81 36.83
CA GLU A 45 -0.79 55.42 36.82
C GLU A 45 -1.78 54.48 36.11
N PRO A 46 -2.76 53.88 36.84
CA PRO A 46 -2.99 53.99 38.28
C PRO A 46 -1.94 53.24 39.13
N ALA A 47 -1.84 53.59 40.41
CA ALA A 47 -0.99 52.87 41.37
C ALA A 47 -1.52 51.44 41.59
N GLN A 48 -0.63 50.47 41.72
CA GLN A 48 -0.95 49.03 41.69
C GLN A 48 -0.49 48.32 42.96
N LEU A 49 -1.30 47.35 43.41
CA LEU A 49 -0.83 46.31 44.32
C LEU A 49 -0.15 45.21 43.47
N VAL A 50 1.10 44.91 43.78
CA VAL A 50 1.85 43.82 43.16
C VAL A 50 2.04 42.72 44.19
N ILE A 51 1.77 41.48 43.79
CA ILE A 51 2.04 40.27 44.58
C ILE A 51 2.90 39.37 43.69
N ASP A 52 4.17 39.25 44.04
CA ASP A 52 5.13 38.35 43.37
C ASP A 52 4.94 36.90 43.86
N ASP A 53 5.31 35.92 43.03
CA ASP A 53 5.21 34.48 43.35
C ASP A 53 3.81 34.11 43.89
N ILE A 54 2.78 34.30 43.05
CA ILE A 54 1.39 34.02 43.44
C ILE A 54 1.19 32.54 43.76
N ARG A 55 0.54 32.26 44.89
CA ARG A 55 0.30 30.89 45.38
C ARG A 55 -1.19 30.60 45.43
N ARG A 56 -1.57 29.32 45.42
CA ARG A 56 -2.98 28.90 45.50
C ARG A 56 -3.73 29.50 46.69
N HIS A 57 -3.08 29.63 47.84
CA HIS A 57 -3.70 30.21 49.05
C HIS A 57 -3.79 31.74 49.05
N ASP A 58 -3.23 32.42 48.05
CA ASP A 58 -3.41 33.87 47.88
C ASP A 58 -4.78 34.17 47.23
N GLU A 59 -5.53 33.17 46.77
CA GLU A 59 -6.89 33.30 46.26
C GLU A 59 -7.85 33.85 47.32
N GLY A 60 -8.70 34.80 46.93
CA GLY A 60 -9.69 35.39 47.82
C GLY A 60 -10.15 36.79 47.39
N VAL A 61 -10.96 37.40 48.26
CA VAL A 61 -11.50 38.75 48.01
C VAL A 61 -10.63 39.80 48.70
N TYR A 62 -9.98 40.63 47.89
CA TYR A 62 -9.13 41.71 48.34
C TYR A 62 -9.92 43.02 48.43
N ARG A 63 -9.94 43.63 49.61
CA ARG A 63 -10.58 44.92 49.83
C ARG A 63 -9.57 46.05 49.86
N CYS A 64 -9.53 46.90 48.83
CA CYS A 64 -8.76 48.14 48.84
C CYS A 64 -9.54 49.25 49.56
N ARG A 65 -9.06 49.68 50.73
CA ARG A 65 -9.64 50.79 51.51
C ARG A 65 -8.74 52.01 51.43
N VAL A 66 -9.28 53.16 51.03
CA VAL A 66 -8.58 54.44 50.92
C VAL A 66 -9.14 55.42 51.94
N ASP A 67 -8.36 55.78 52.94
CA ASP A 67 -8.71 56.81 53.93
C ASP A 67 -8.08 58.16 53.58
N PHE A 68 -8.92 59.19 53.45
CA PHE A 68 -8.54 60.58 53.18
C PHE A 68 -8.57 61.44 54.45
N ARG A 69 -7.83 62.56 54.46
CA ARG A 69 -7.81 63.48 55.62
C ARG A 69 -9.11 64.27 55.75
N ASN A 70 -9.64 64.77 54.62
CA ASN A 70 -10.78 65.69 54.57
C ASN A 70 -11.93 65.17 53.68
N ALA A 71 -12.00 63.87 53.43
CA ALA A 71 -13.03 63.26 52.58
C ALA A 71 -13.41 61.87 53.10
N GLN A 72 -14.55 61.34 52.65
CA GLN A 72 -15.04 60.03 53.05
C GLN A 72 -14.11 58.91 52.58
N THR A 73 -13.89 57.92 53.44
CA THR A 73 -13.20 56.67 53.10
C THR A 73 -13.86 56.00 51.91
N ARG A 74 -13.06 55.63 50.91
CA ARG A 74 -13.52 54.83 49.76
C ARG A 74 -13.08 53.40 49.92
N SER A 75 -13.87 52.47 49.41
CA SER A 75 -13.58 51.03 49.51
C SER A 75 -13.97 50.32 48.23
N PHE A 76 -13.07 49.50 47.71
CA PHE A 76 -13.25 48.68 46.53
C PHE A 76 -12.94 47.23 46.87
N ARG A 77 -13.63 46.28 46.24
CA ARG A 77 -13.40 44.84 46.39
C ARG A 77 -12.98 44.25 45.05
N TYR A 78 -11.98 43.39 45.08
CA TYR A 78 -11.43 42.68 43.94
C TYR A 78 -11.40 41.20 44.26
N ASN A 79 -11.90 40.36 43.36
CA ASN A 79 -11.79 38.92 43.51
C ASN A 79 -10.54 38.44 42.78
N LEU A 80 -9.59 37.85 43.52
CA LEU A 80 -8.39 37.25 42.96
C LEU A 80 -8.61 35.73 42.89
N THR A 81 -8.74 35.20 41.68
CA THR A 81 -8.81 33.76 41.43
C THR A 81 -7.45 33.27 40.94
N VAL A 82 -6.93 32.19 41.54
CA VAL A 82 -5.64 31.62 41.14
C VAL A 82 -5.87 30.44 40.21
N ILE A 83 -5.32 30.54 39.00
CA ILE A 83 -5.45 29.52 37.98
C ILE A 83 -4.25 28.57 38.06
N VAL A 84 -4.54 27.28 38.23
CA VAL A 84 -3.56 26.21 38.16
C VAL A 84 -3.83 25.41 36.88
N PRO A 85 -2.90 25.39 35.90
CA PRO A 85 -3.02 24.55 34.73
C PRO A 85 -3.05 23.06 35.13
N PRO A 86 -3.78 22.21 34.39
CA PRO A 86 -3.72 20.76 34.60
C PRO A 86 -2.36 20.19 34.18
N GLU A 87 -2.08 18.96 34.60
CA GLU A 87 -0.94 18.20 34.10
C GLU A 87 -1.08 17.90 32.60
N GLN A 88 0.06 17.62 31.96
CA GLN A 88 0.10 17.22 30.56
C GLN A 88 -0.75 15.96 30.35
N PRO A 89 -1.79 15.98 29.48
CA PRO A 89 -2.61 14.80 29.25
C PRO A 89 -1.78 13.66 28.68
N THR A 90 -2.17 12.44 29.06
CA THR A 90 -1.61 11.20 28.54
C THR A 90 -2.68 10.44 27.77
N ILE A 91 -2.32 9.91 26.60
CA ILE A 91 -3.21 9.10 25.78
C ILE A 91 -2.86 7.63 26.00
N LEU A 92 -3.87 6.83 26.32
CA LEU A 92 -3.75 5.40 26.59
C LEU A 92 -4.53 4.59 25.55
N ASP A 93 -4.02 3.41 25.20
CA ASP A 93 -4.76 2.45 24.38
C ASP A 93 -5.82 1.68 25.19
N LYS A 94 -6.53 0.75 24.53
CA LYS A 94 -7.57 -0.09 25.17
C LYS A 94 -7.08 -0.96 26.33
N TRP A 95 -5.77 -1.14 26.47
CA TRP A 95 -5.12 -1.91 27.54
C TRP A 95 -4.48 -1.01 28.61
N GLY A 96 -4.68 0.31 28.53
CA GLY A 96 -4.13 1.28 29.48
C GLY A 96 -2.65 1.60 29.26
N ARG A 97 -2.06 1.23 28.12
CA ARG A 97 -0.65 1.54 27.81
C ARG A 97 -0.56 2.93 27.19
N GLN A 98 0.41 3.72 27.65
CA GLN A 98 0.64 5.06 27.12
C GLN A 98 1.11 5.02 25.66
N LEU A 99 0.45 5.81 24.83
CA LEU A 99 0.79 6.07 23.43
C LEU A 99 1.51 7.42 23.34
N ASN A 100 2.66 7.44 22.67
CA ASN A 100 3.48 8.65 22.57
C ASN A 100 3.28 9.39 21.25
N ASN A 101 3.25 8.67 20.12
CA ASN A 101 3.26 9.29 18.79
C ASN A 101 2.19 8.73 17.83
N SER A 102 1.83 7.45 17.95
CA SER A 102 0.93 6.80 17.01
C SER A 102 0.08 5.70 17.64
N VAL A 103 -1.06 5.45 17.03
CA VAL A 103 -1.95 4.31 17.32
C VAL A 103 -2.03 3.42 16.07
N GLY A 104 -1.76 2.14 16.25
CA GLY A 104 -1.70 1.15 15.16
C GLY A 104 -0.32 0.51 14.98
N PRO A 105 -0.09 -0.17 13.84
CA PRO A 105 -0.92 -0.15 12.63
C PRO A 105 -2.26 -0.91 12.76
N HIS A 106 -3.31 -0.39 12.13
CA HIS A 106 -4.65 -0.99 12.08
C HIS A 106 -5.12 -1.27 10.65
N GLU A 107 -5.94 -2.29 10.46
CA GLU A 107 -6.59 -2.56 9.17
C GLU A 107 -7.89 -1.76 9.03
N ALA A 108 -8.33 -1.54 7.79
CA ALA A 108 -9.62 -0.92 7.55
C ALA A 108 -10.75 -1.84 8.04
N GLY A 109 -11.63 -1.30 8.87
CA GLY A 109 -12.70 -2.03 9.57
C GLY A 109 -12.42 -2.25 11.06
N ASP A 110 -11.19 -2.02 11.53
CA ASP A 110 -10.86 -2.09 12.96
C ASP A 110 -11.57 -1.00 13.77
N ASP A 111 -11.81 -1.28 15.05
CA ASP A 111 -12.25 -0.31 16.04
C ASP A 111 -11.08 0.06 16.96
N ILE A 112 -10.87 1.35 17.23
CA ILE A 112 -9.90 1.82 18.21
C ILE A 112 -10.59 2.41 19.44
N THR A 113 -9.92 2.27 20.58
CA THR A 113 -10.32 2.92 21.82
C THR A 113 -9.14 3.66 22.40
N LEU A 114 -9.32 4.97 22.62
CA LEU A 114 -8.33 5.86 23.20
C LEU A 114 -8.87 6.41 24.51
N THR A 115 -8.06 6.37 25.56
CA THR A 115 -8.41 7.00 26.85
C THR A 115 -7.47 8.14 27.09
N CYS A 116 -8.01 9.35 27.20
CA CYS A 116 -7.22 10.49 27.64
C CYS A 116 -7.32 10.62 29.15
N ARG A 117 -6.20 10.85 29.79
CA ARG A 117 -6.11 11.05 31.24
C ARG A 117 -5.28 12.29 31.56
N THR A 118 -5.82 13.16 32.39
CA THR A 118 -5.09 14.30 33.01
C THR A 118 -5.33 14.33 34.52
N VAL A 119 -4.51 15.07 35.24
CA VAL A 119 -4.58 15.20 36.69
C VAL A 119 -4.53 16.68 37.10
N GLY A 120 -5.35 17.03 38.08
CA GLY A 120 -5.36 18.34 38.71
C GLY A 120 -5.95 19.45 37.83
N GLY A 121 -5.56 20.68 38.14
CA GLY A 121 -6.10 21.89 37.52
C GLY A 121 -7.11 22.62 38.41
N HIS A 122 -7.02 23.95 38.44
CA HIS A 122 -7.93 24.83 39.14
C HIS A 122 -8.25 26.06 38.28
N PRO A 123 -9.53 26.33 37.97
CA PRO A 123 -10.70 25.47 38.14
C PRO A 123 -10.52 24.08 37.48
N GLN A 124 -11.36 23.11 37.86
CA GLN A 124 -11.28 21.75 37.30
C GLN A 124 -11.39 21.79 35.77
N PRO A 125 -10.49 21.12 35.03
CA PRO A 125 -10.48 21.15 33.59
C PRO A 125 -11.57 20.25 32.98
N VAL A 126 -11.98 20.60 31.77
CA VAL A 126 -12.72 19.69 30.88
C VAL A 126 -11.71 18.92 30.02
N VAL A 127 -11.98 17.63 29.79
CA VAL A 127 -11.16 16.77 28.93
C VAL A 127 -11.97 16.40 27.69
N ARG A 128 -11.42 16.71 26.53
CA ARG A 128 -12.11 16.54 25.25
C ARG A 128 -11.19 15.99 24.17
N TRP A 129 -11.78 15.30 23.21
CA TRP A 129 -11.12 14.76 22.04
C TRP A 129 -11.36 15.64 20.82
N LEU A 130 -10.27 15.95 20.13
CA LEU A 130 -10.29 16.57 18.83
C LEU A 130 -9.70 15.60 17.81
N VAL A 131 -10.36 15.47 16.66
CA VAL A 131 -9.83 14.74 15.50
C VAL A 131 -9.59 15.75 14.40
N ASN A 132 -8.34 15.89 13.97
CA ASN A 132 -7.91 16.91 13.00
C ASN A 132 -8.33 18.34 13.41
N GLY A 133 -8.31 18.62 14.72
CA GLY A 133 -8.69 19.90 15.30
C GLY A 133 -10.20 20.12 15.48
N LEU A 134 -11.05 19.17 15.09
CA LEU A 134 -12.49 19.23 15.29
C LEU A 134 -12.89 18.49 16.57
N LEU A 135 -13.66 19.12 17.44
CA LEU A 135 -14.21 18.49 18.64
C LEU A 135 -15.15 17.34 18.26
N VAL A 136 -14.80 16.11 18.67
CA VAL A 136 -15.61 14.90 18.40
C VAL A 136 -16.24 14.31 19.65
N ASP A 137 -15.64 14.54 20.81
CA ASP A 137 -16.16 14.05 22.08
C ASP A 137 -15.74 14.98 23.23
N ASP A 138 -16.67 15.26 24.13
CA ASP A 138 -16.49 16.06 25.35
C ASP A 138 -17.07 15.38 26.60
N GLN A 139 -17.31 14.06 26.53
CA GLN A 139 -17.87 13.27 27.62
C GLN A 139 -16.73 12.73 28.50
N TYR A 140 -16.54 13.35 29.67
CA TYR A 140 -15.47 13.00 30.60
C TYR A 140 -16.01 12.61 31.98
N GLU A 141 -15.22 11.80 32.68
CA GLU A 141 -15.52 11.28 34.01
C GLU A 141 -14.46 11.76 35.02
N HIS A 142 -14.91 12.03 36.24
CA HIS A 142 -14.05 12.38 37.36
C HIS A 142 -13.82 11.15 38.22
N ASN A 143 -12.56 10.71 38.27
CA ASN A 143 -12.12 9.58 39.07
C ASN A 143 -11.50 10.06 40.39
N ALA A 144 -11.29 9.12 41.32
CA ALA A 144 -10.68 9.44 42.61
C ALA A 144 -9.27 10.03 42.44
N GLY A 145 -8.95 11.08 43.23
CA GLY A 145 -7.61 11.68 43.27
C GLY A 145 -7.32 12.74 42.20
N ASP A 146 -8.29 13.60 41.88
CA ASP A 146 -8.18 14.69 40.88
C ASP A 146 -7.85 14.20 39.45
N VAL A 147 -8.13 12.93 39.16
CA VAL A 147 -7.94 12.33 37.84
C VAL A 147 -9.19 12.54 37.00
N ILE A 148 -9.01 13.00 35.77
CA ILE A 148 -10.11 13.27 34.84
C ILE A 148 -9.81 12.52 33.55
N GLU A 149 -10.77 11.71 33.11
CA GLU A 149 -10.60 10.82 31.97
C GLU A 149 -11.71 11.00 30.93
N ASN A 150 -11.35 10.86 29.66
CA ASN A 150 -12.30 10.80 28.55
C ASN A 150 -11.94 9.62 27.64
N ARG A 151 -12.89 8.68 27.48
CA ARG A 151 -12.73 7.46 26.68
C ARG A 151 -13.44 7.58 25.33
N LEU A 152 -12.66 7.72 24.26
CA LEU A 152 -13.15 7.76 22.89
C LEU A 152 -13.14 6.35 22.26
N VAL A 153 -14.27 5.96 21.68
CA VAL A 153 -14.38 4.79 20.80
C VAL A 153 -14.56 5.29 19.37
N TRP A 154 -13.67 4.88 18.47
CA TRP A 154 -13.72 5.23 17.06
C TRP A 154 -13.91 3.96 16.21
N PRO A 155 -15.15 3.67 15.78
CA PRO A 155 -15.49 2.41 15.14
C PRO A 155 -15.23 2.43 13.63
N SER A 156 -15.04 1.24 13.05
CA SER A 156 -15.03 1.00 11.60
C SER A 156 -14.08 1.92 10.83
N ILE A 157 -12.80 1.92 11.23
CA ILE A 157 -11.76 2.74 10.61
C ILE A 157 -11.75 2.54 9.09
N SER A 158 -11.67 3.65 8.37
CA SER A 158 -11.69 3.68 6.91
C SER A 158 -10.41 4.32 6.35
N ARG A 159 -10.26 4.26 5.03
CA ARG A 159 -9.18 4.95 4.31
C ARG A 159 -9.20 6.47 4.51
N LYS A 160 -10.35 7.05 4.83
CA LYS A 160 -10.48 8.50 5.05
C LYS A 160 -9.85 8.93 6.37
N ASP A 161 -9.65 7.97 7.28
CA ASP A 161 -9.05 8.20 8.59
C ASP A 161 -7.51 8.12 8.55
N LEU A 162 -6.94 7.92 7.35
CA LEU A 162 -5.51 7.86 7.15
C LEU A 162 -4.86 9.17 7.62
N ASP A 163 -3.83 9.03 8.45
CA ASP A 163 -3.09 10.16 9.03
C ASP A 163 -4.00 11.10 9.86
N CYS A 164 -5.18 10.64 10.33
CA CYS A 164 -5.98 11.36 11.32
C CYS A 164 -5.19 11.56 12.61
N LEU A 165 -5.20 12.80 13.10
CA LEU A 165 -4.56 13.20 14.35
C LEU A 165 -5.61 13.25 15.47
N PHE A 166 -5.47 12.33 16.43
CA PHE A 166 -6.28 12.32 17.64
C PHE A 166 -5.59 13.15 18.71
N THR A 167 -6.15 14.29 19.05
CA THR A 167 -5.65 15.21 20.07
C THR A 167 -6.55 15.16 21.29
N CYS A 168 -6.00 14.76 22.43
CA CYS A 168 -6.64 15.03 23.70
C CYS A 168 -6.28 16.43 24.17
N GLN A 169 -7.29 17.19 24.59
CA GLN A 169 -7.13 18.54 25.11
C GLN A 169 -7.76 18.67 26.50
N ALA A 170 -6.96 19.12 27.47
CA ALA A 170 -7.38 19.48 28.81
C ALA A 170 -7.46 21.01 28.96
N VAL A 171 -8.66 21.53 29.25
CA VAL A 171 -8.93 22.98 29.30
C VAL A 171 -9.52 23.35 30.64
N ASN A 172 -8.81 24.15 31.44
CA ASN A 172 -9.31 24.68 32.72
C ASN A 172 -9.93 26.09 32.59
N THR A 173 -9.33 26.98 31.79
CA THR A 173 -9.84 28.34 31.61
C THR A 173 -9.60 28.87 30.20
N LYS A 174 -10.22 30.00 29.84
CA LYS A 174 -9.95 30.73 28.59
C LYS A 174 -8.71 31.64 28.65
N LEU A 175 -8.09 31.78 29.84
CA LEU A 175 -6.96 32.68 30.07
C LEU A 175 -5.61 31.96 29.94
N THR A 176 -5.62 30.64 29.96
CA THR A 176 -4.44 29.78 29.85
C THR A 176 -4.56 28.91 28.61
N GLU A 177 -3.43 28.67 27.95
CA GLU A 177 -3.40 27.73 26.83
C GLU A 177 -3.76 26.31 27.31
N PRO A 178 -4.55 25.58 26.52
CA PRO A 178 -4.92 24.23 26.85
C PRO A 178 -3.71 23.29 26.78
N LYS A 179 -3.70 22.25 27.61
CA LYS A 179 -2.68 21.20 27.54
C LYS A 179 -3.14 20.11 26.59
N GLU A 180 -2.27 19.72 25.66
CA GLU A 180 -2.62 18.83 24.56
C GLU A 180 -1.60 17.72 24.35
N ALA A 181 -2.09 16.50 24.12
CA ALA A 181 -1.31 15.38 23.64
C ALA A 181 -1.96 14.82 22.38
N SER A 182 -1.17 14.35 21.42
CA SER A 182 -1.68 13.89 20.13
C SER A 182 -1.05 12.57 19.70
N VAL A 183 -1.85 11.73 19.04
CA VAL A 183 -1.37 10.48 18.41
C VAL A 183 -1.89 10.39 16.97
N LEU A 184 -1.02 9.94 16.06
CA LEU A 184 -1.36 9.74 14.65
C LEU A 184 -1.88 8.33 14.40
N LEU A 185 -3.00 8.19 13.68
CA LEU A 185 -3.50 6.89 13.27
C LEU A 185 -2.69 6.31 12.12
N GLN A 186 -2.10 5.13 12.35
CA GLN A 186 -1.38 4.36 11.34
C GLN A 186 -2.26 3.26 10.77
N LEU A 187 -2.40 3.23 9.45
CA LEU A 187 -3.22 2.24 8.75
C LEU A 187 -2.40 1.32 7.84
N ILE A 188 -2.81 0.05 7.80
CA ILE A 188 -2.47 -0.91 6.77
C ILE A 188 -3.63 -0.96 5.78
N LEU A 189 -3.33 -0.63 4.53
CA LEU A 189 -4.32 -0.56 3.45
C LEU A 189 -3.92 -1.48 2.31
N LYS A 190 -4.86 -2.32 1.86
CA LYS A 190 -4.69 -3.14 0.65
C LYS A 190 -4.50 -2.26 -0.61
N PRO A 191 -3.86 -2.74 -1.68
CA PRO A 191 -3.91 -2.06 -2.97
C PRO A 191 -5.36 -1.87 -3.46
N LEU A 192 -5.67 -0.72 -4.05
CA LEU A 192 -6.98 -0.45 -4.67
C LEU A 192 -7.01 -0.88 -6.14
N THR A 193 -5.88 -0.74 -6.81
CA THR A 193 -5.75 -1.01 -8.24
C THR A 193 -4.47 -1.78 -8.51
N ALA A 194 -4.49 -2.62 -9.55
CA ALA A 194 -3.32 -3.14 -10.22
C ALA A 194 -3.65 -3.16 -11.71
N LYS A 195 -2.87 -2.48 -12.54
CA LYS A 195 -3.12 -2.33 -13.98
C LYS A 195 -1.86 -2.56 -14.78
N ILE A 196 -1.90 -3.50 -15.72
CA ILE A 196 -0.83 -3.69 -16.70
C ILE A 196 -1.04 -2.65 -17.82
N GLN A 197 0.03 -1.96 -18.18
CA GLN A 197 0.10 -0.93 -19.20
C GLN A 197 1.14 -1.31 -20.26
N LYS A 198 1.11 -0.61 -21.40
CA LYS A 198 2.02 -0.83 -22.55
C LYS A 198 1.96 -2.27 -23.10
N THR A 199 0.81 -2.93 -23.01
CA THR A 199 0.59 -4.26 -23.60
C THR A 199 0.64 -4.20 -25.13
N VAL A 200 1.28 -5.18 -25.77
CA VAL A 200 1.44 -5.27 -27.23
C VAL A 200 0.86 -6.60 -27.71
N SER A 201 0.01 -6.60 -28.74
CA SER A 201 -0.54 -7.84 -29.30
C SER A 201 -0.59 -7.76 -30.83
N PRO A 202 -0.14 -8.78 -31.57
CA PRO A 202 0.52 -10.01 -31.09
C PRO A 202 1.99 -9.78 -30.65
N LEU A 203 2.53 -10.74 -29.90
CA LEU A 203 3.96 -10.83 -29.56
C LEU A 203 4.65 -11.82 -30.50
N VAL A 204 5.88 -11.54 -30.91
CA VAL A 204 6.70 -12.46 -31.71
C VAL A 204 7.54 -13.32 -30.77
N ALA A 205 7.57 -14.63 -31.00
CA ALA A 205 8.38 -15.55 -30.21
C ALA A 205 9.86 -15.15 -30.21
N ASP A 206 10.53 -15.39 -29.09
CA ASP A 206 11.97 -15.15 -28.85
C ASP A 206 12.43 -13.68 -28.95
N LYS A 207 11.49 -12.75 -29.11
CA LYS A 207 11.75 -11.30 -29.05
C LYS A 207 11.56 -10.75 -27.64
N ARG A 208 12.39 -9.78 -27.23
CA ARG A 208 12.28 -9.13 -25.92
C ARG A 208 11.18 -8.06 -25.92
N TYR A 209 10.39 -8.05 -24.86
CA TYR A 209 9.34 -7.06 -24.59
C TYR A 209 9.45 -6.50 -23.18
N GLU A 210 8.94 -5.27 -23.01
CA GLU A 210 8.86 -4.57 -21.75
C GLU A 210 7.42 -4.11 -21.52
N VAL A 211 6.89 -4.41 -20.34
CA VAL A 211 5.54 -4.02 -19.91
C VAL A 211 5.59 -3.48 -18.49
N THR A 212 4.69 -2.58 -18.16
CA THR A 212 4.64 -1.97 -16.84
C THR A 212 3.36 -2.37 -16.10
N CYS A 213 3.43 -2.49 -14.79
CA CYS A 213 2.28 -2.61 -13.92
C CYS A 213 2.31 -1.48 -12.91
N GLU A 214 1.18 -0.80 -12.79
CA GLU A 214 0.95 0.29 -11.88
C GLU A 214 -0.08 -0.15 -10.83
N SER A 215 0.26 0.04 -9.55
CA SER A 215 -0.61 -0.25 -8.41
C SER A 215 -0.69 0.96 -7.50
N ALA A 216 -1.90 1.32 -7.09
CA ALA A 216 -2.13 2.48 -6.22
C ALA A 216 -2.95 2.14 -4.97
N GLY A 217 -2.76 2.95 -3.93
CA GLY A 217 -3.61 2.95 -2.73
C GLY A 217 -3.22 1.93 -1.65
N SER A 218 -2.10 1.23 -1.79
CA SER A 218 -1.55 0.42 -0.70
C SER A 218 -0.84 1.29 0.33
N ARG A 219 -0.97 0.96 1.61
CA ARG A 219 -0.18 1.57 2.70
C ARG A 219 0.32 0.45 3.62
N PRO A 220 1.64 0.26 3.79
CA PRO A 220 2.71 0.87 3.01
C PRO A 220 2.65 0.47 1.52
N ALA A 221 3.57 1.02 0.71
CA ALA A 221 3.62 0.76 -0.73
C ALA A 221 3.62 -0.74 -1.04
N ALA A 222 2.87 -1.12 -2.07
CA ALA A 222 2.70 -2.52 -2.44
C ALA A 222 4.00 -3.06 -3.06
N ILE A 223 4.26 -4.34 -2.86
CA ILE A 223 5.29 -5.09 -3.60
C ILE A 223 4.63 -5.67 -4.85
N ILE A 224 5.19 -5.41 -6.03
CA ILE A 224 4.67 -5.95 -7.27
C ILE A 224 5.45 -7.21 -7.68
N THR A 225 4.73 -8.31 -7.87
CA THR A 225 5.25 -9.58 -8.35
C THR A 225 4.60 -9.97 -9.68
N TRP A 226 5.41 -10.49 -10.59
CA TRP A 226 4.97 -10.88 -11.93
C TRP A 226 4.98 -12.40 -12.10
N TYR A 227 3.97 -12.93 -12.77
CA TYR A 227 3.85 -14.36 -13.07
C TYR A 227 3.54 -14.58 -14.54
N LYS A 228 4.13 -15.64 -15.11
CA LYS A 228 3.72 -16.21 -16.41
C LYS A 228 3.16 -17.60 -16.15
N GLY A 229 1.83 -17.73 -16.20
CA GLY A 229 1.16 -18.90 -15.63
C GLY A 229 1.50 -19.05 -14.14
N LYS A 230 2.08 -20.19 -13.74
CA LYS A 230 2.50 -20.44 -12.35
C LYS A 230 3.94 -19.99 -12.04
N ARG A 231 4.71 -19.57 -13.03
CA ARG A 231 6.14 -19.25 -12.86
C ARG A 231 6.32 -17.77 -12.56
N GLN A 232 6.91 -17.45 -11.41
CA GLN A 232 7.29 -16.09 -11.09
C GLN A 232 8.43 -15.58 -11.99
N LEU A 233 8.32 -14.35 -12.46
CA LEU A 233 9.34 -13.66 -13.25
C LEU A 233 10.14 -12.71 -12.35
N ARG A 234 11.47 -12.64 -12.55
CA ARG A 234 12.39 -11.93 -11.64
C ARG A 234 13.09 -10.71 -12.23
N ARG A 235 13.06 -10.52 -13.56
CA ARG A 235 13.72 -9.38 -14.22
C ARG A 235 12.80 -8.17 -14.19
N THR A 236 12.74 -7.53 -13.03
CA THR A 236 11.86 -6.41 -12.75
C THR A 236 12.64 -5.20 -12.25
N LYS A 237 12.16 -4.00 -12.57
CA LYS A 237 12.60 -2.74 -11.96
C LYS A 237 11.40 -2.11 -11.29
N GLU A 238 11.53 -1.78 -10.01
CA GLU A 238 10.43 -1.20 -9.23
C GLU A 238 10.78 0.22 -8.81
N GLU A 239 9.80 1.11 -8.93
CA GLU A 239 9.86 2.49 -8.50
C GLU A 239 8.59 2.81 -7.70
N THR A 240 8.77 3.38 -6.51
CA THR A 240 7.64 3.83 -5.67
C THR A 240 7.59 5.35 -5.69
N ARG A 241 6.44 5.91 -6.05
CA ARG A 241 6.16 7.35 -6.05
C ARG A 241 4.90 7.60 -5.22
N GLU A 242 5.07 8.22 -4.05
CA GLU A 242 3.98 8.55 -3.14
C GLU A 242 3.08 7.34 -2.81
N ASN A 243 1.86 7.29 -3.38
CA ASN A 243 0.86 6.24 -3.17
C ASN A 243 0.77 5.23 -4.33
N VAL A 244 1.70 5.29 -5.28
CA VAL A 244 1.77 4.44 -6.47
C VAL A 244 3.08 3.66 -6.50
N THR A 245 2.99 2.35 -6.69
CA THR A 245 4.13 1.49 -7.04
C THR A 245 4.05 1.16 -8.53
N ILE A 246 5.15 1.35 -9.25
CA ILE A 246 5.29 0.98 -10.66
C ILE A 246 6.39 -0.08 -10.78
N SER A 247 6.07 -1.18 -11.47
CA SER A 247 7.03 -2.24 -11.77
C SER A 247 7.11 -2.46 -13.26
N GLU A 248 8.32 -2.42 -13.81
CA GLU A 248 8.60 -2.75 -15.21
C GLU A 248 9.13 -4.18 -15.30
N LEU A 249 8.50 -5.00 -16.14
CA LEU A 249 8.90 -6.37 -16.43
C LEU A 249 9.52 -6.46 -17.83
N SER A 250 10.75 -7.00 -17.91
CA SER A 250 11.38 -7.38 -19.18
C SER A 250 11.33 -8.90 -19.35
N PHE A 251 10.67 -9.37 -20.41
CA PHE A 251 10.51 -10.81 -20.67
C PHE A 251 10.64 -11.15 -22.16
N VAL A 252 10.83 -12.45 -22.44
CA VAL A 252 10.90 -13.03 -23.79
C VAL A 252 9.86 -14.16 -23.83
N PRO A 253 8.78 -14.04 -24.61
CA PRO A 253 7.81 -15.11 -24.81
C PRO A 253 8.38 -16.17 -25.75
N THR A 254 8.02 -17.42 -25.50
CA THR A 254 8.35 -18.58 -26.34
C THR A 254 7.09 -19.12 -27.01
N THR A 255 7.23 -20.03 -27.97
CA THR A 255 6.08 -20.65 -28.64
C THR A 255 5.14 -21.41 -27.69
N GLU A 256 5.65 -21.90 -26.56
CA GLU A 256 4.84 -22.55 -25.51
C GLU A 256 4.04 -21.56 -24.66
N ASP A 257 4.33 -20.26 -24.75
CA ASP A 257 3.65 -19.23 -23.97
C ASP A 257 2.40 -18.68 -24.65
N ASP A 258 2.14 -19.08 -25.89
CA ASP A 258 0.96 -18.70 -26.64
C ASP A 258 -0.33 -19.05 -25.87
N GLY A 259 -1.22 -18.06 -25.73
CA GLY A 259 -2.46 -18.18 -24.97
C GLY A 259 -2.31 -18.20 -23.44
N LYS A 260 -1.09 -18.14 -22.88
CA LYS A 260 -0.88 -17.97 -21.42
C LYS A 260 -1.16 -16.54 -20.99
N SER A 261 -1.21 -16.30 -19.67
CA SER A 261 -1.37 -14.97 -19.10
C SER A 261 -0.12 -14.52 -18.36
N ILE A 262 0.24 -13.25 -18.57
CA ILE A 262 1.12 -12.48 -17.70
C ILE A 262 0.25 -11.86 -16.60
N THR A 263 0.56 -12.17 -15.36
CA THR A 263 -0.18 -11.69 -14.18
C THR A 263 0.71 -10.73 -13.40
N CYS A 264 0.17 -9.56 -13.09
CA CYS A 264 0.74 -8.64 -12.11
C CYS A 264 -0.05 -8.77 -10.81
N ARG A 265 0.63 -9.10 -9.72
CA ARG A 265 0.10 -9.08 -8.35
C ARG A 265 0.76 -7.95 -7.60
N ALA A 266 -0.01 -7.00 -7.11
CA ALA A 266 0.42 -6.03 -6.11
C ALA A 266 -0.05 -6.49 -4.73
N GLU A 267 0.85 -6.62 -3.76
CA GLU A 267 0.55 -7.15 -2.42
C GLU A 267 1.06 -6.20 -1.33
N ASN A 268 0.27 -6.00 -0.28
CA ASN A 268 0.71 -5.25 0.89
C ASN A 268 1.82 -6.04 1.62
N PRO A 269 2.97 -5.43 1.94
CA PRO A 269 4.10 -6.18 2.51
C PRO A 269 3.88 -6.64 3.96
N ASN A 270 2.95 -6.02 4.69
CA ASN A 270 2.76 -6.31 6.12
C ASN A 270 1.70 -7.39 6.36
N VAL A 271 0.77 -7.60 5.42
CA VAL A 271 -0.35 -8.54 5.58
C VAL A 271 -0.49 -9.38 4.32
N THR A 272 -0.16 -10.66 4.44
CA THR A 272 -0.33 -11.65 3.39
C THR A 272 -1.81 -11.80 3.02
N GLY A 273 -2.13 -11.83 1.73
CA GLY A 273 -3.51 -11.95 1.27
C GLY A 273 -4.21 -10.61 1.00
N LEU A 274 -3.64 -9.48 1.43
CA LEU A 274 -4.07 -8.15 1.00
C LEU A 274 -3.42 -7.78 -0.33
N TYR A 275 -3.92 -8.35 -1.42
CA TYR A 275 -3.40 -8.12 -2.76
C TYR A 275 -4.48 -7.74 -3.77
N GLN A 276 -4.03 -7.16 -4.89
CA GLN A 276 -4.81 -6.98 -6.10
C GLN A 276 -4.05 -7.56 -7.29
N GLU A 277 -4.76 -8.30 -8.13
CA GLU A 277 -4.20 -8.93 -9.32
C GLU A 277 -4.89 -8.42 -10.59
N THR A 278 -4.12 -8.43 -11.67
CA THR A 278 -4.61 -8.23 -13.03
C THR A 278 -3.84 -9.15 -13.98
N HIS A 279 -4.47 -9.52 -15.08
CA HIS A 279 -3.93 -10.47 -16.04
C HIS A 279 -4.03 -9.94 -17.46
N TRP A 280 -3.00 -10.24 -18.25
CA TRP A 280 -2.96 -9.97 -19.67
C TRP A 280 -2.66 -11.29 -20.40
N LYS A 281 -3.66 -11.77 -21.16
CA LYS A 281 -3.50 -12.96 -22.00
C LYS A 281 -2.66 -12.59 -23.22
N ILE A 282 -1.54 -13.28 -23.41
CA ILE A 282 -0.60 -13.02 -24.50
C ILE A 282 -0.92 -13.92 -25.71
N ASP A 283 -0.89 -13.30 -26.88
CA ASP A 283 -0.98 -13.95 -28.19
C ASP A 283 0.44 -13.97 -28.77
N VAL A 284 1.02 -15.15 -28.97
CA VAL A 284 2.42 -15.30 -29.39
C VAL A 284 2.47 -15.94 -30.77
N VAL A 285 2.93 -15.17 -31.76
CA VAL A 285 3.12 -15.61 -33.13
C VAL A 285 4.53 -16.18 -33.36
N TYR A 286 4.60 -17.24 -34.15
CA TYR A 286 5.80 -18.01 -34.48
C TYR A 286 5.66 -18.75 -35.82
N PRO A 287 6.78 -19.05 -36.51
CA PRO A 287 6.76 -19.89 -37.71
C PRO A 287 6.28 -21.31 -37.40
N PRO A 288 5.78 -22.07 -38.39
CA PRO A 288 5.21 -23.39 -38.15
C PRO A 288 6.24 -24.35 -37.54
N ILE A 289 5.86 -25.06 -36.48
CA ILE A 289 6.64 -26.18 -35.93
C ILE A 289 6.07 -27.45 -36.55
N VAL A 290 6.92 -28.18 -37.25
CA VAL A 290 6.51 -29.26 -38.16
C VAL A 290 7.18 -30.56 -37.76
N VAL A 291 6.40 -31.61 -37.54
CA VAL A 291 6.88 -32.96 -37.24
C VAL A 291 6.30 -33.93 -38.27
N LEU A 292 7.18 -34.63 -38.99
CA LEU A 292 6.80 -35.63 -39.96
C LEU A 292 6.85 -37.03 -39.34
N CYS A 293 5.76 -37.76 -39.44
CA CYS A 293 5.65 -39.15 -38.98
C CYS A 293 5.20 -40.06 -40.12
N LEU A 294 5.68 -41.31 -40.10
CA LEU A 294 5.00 -42.39 -40.81
C LEU A 294 3.68 -42.68 -40.08
N GLY A 295 2.64 -43.06 -40.83
CA GLY A 295 1.33 -43.36 -40.30
C GLY A 295 1.39 -44.29 -39.08
N SER A 296 0.71 -43.90 -38.00
CA SER A 296 0.78 -44.58 -36.69
C SER A 296 0.41 -46.07 -36.70
N THR A 297 -0.26 -46.54 -37.75
CA THR A 297 -0.65 -47.95 -37.92
C THR A 297 0.36 -48.78 -38.72
N LEU A 298 1.38 -48.14 -39.30
CA LEU A 298 2.37 -48.77 -40.16
C LEU A 298 3.64 -49.09 -39.36
N ASN A 299 4.19 -50.27 -39.58
CA ASN A 299 5.52 -50.62 -39.08
C ASN A 299 6.55 -50.37 -40.18
N ALA A 300 7.48 -49.44 -39.96
CA ALA A 300 8.48 -49.05 -40.96
C ALA A 300 9.32 -50.23 -41.45
N ASP A 301 9.52 -51.26 -40.61
CA ASP A 301 10.32 -52.44 -40.92
C ASP A 301 9.54 -53.52 -41.68
N ASP A 302 8.23 -53.39 -41.90
CA ASP A 302 7.41 -54.43 -42.55
C ASP A 302 6.85 -54.00 -43.92
N ILE A 303 7.21 -52.82 -44.41
CA ILE A 303 6.64 -52.24 -45.64
C ILE A 303 7.27 -52.86 -46.88
N LYS A 304 6.44 -53.43 -47.76
CA LYS A 304 6.85 -54.15 -48.98
C LYS A 304 6.34 -53.46 -50.25
N GLU A 305 6.96 -53.80 -51.39
CA GLU A 305 6.46 -53.38 -52.70
C GLU A 305 4.99 -53.83 -52.88
N GLY A 306 4.12 -52.89 -53.21
CA GLY A 306 2.68 -53.11 -53.37
C GLY A 306 1.82 -52.67 -52.19
N ASP A 307 2.41 -52.32 -51.04
CA ASP A 307 1.68 -51.82 -49.88
C ASP A 307 1.21 -50.37 -50.08
N ASP A 308 0.14 -49.99 -49.38
CA ASP A 308 -0.32 -48.61 -49.28
C ASP A 308 0.24 -47.99 -47.99
N VAL A 309 0.90 -46.85 -48.10
CA VAL A 309 1.49 -46.14 -46.96
C VAL A 309 0.97 -44.71 -46.89
N TYR A 310 1.03 -44.13 -45.70
CA TYR A 310 0.70 -42.73 -45.51
C TYR A 310 1.64 -42.09 -44.50
N PHE A 311 1.88 -40.80 -44.71
CA PHE A 311 2.66 -39.93 -43.82
C PHE A 311 1.73 -38.88 -43.22
N GLU A 312 2.02 -38.47 -42.00
CA GLU A 312 1.28 -37.43 -41.28
C GLU A 312 2.24 -36.31 -40.90
N CYS A 313 1.95 -35.10 -41.39
CA CYS A 313 2.70 -33.89 -41.09
C CYS A 313 1.95 -33.12 -39.99
N HIS A 314 2.39 -33.27 -38.76
CA HIS A 314 1.81 -32.59 -37.60
C HIS A 314 2.34 -31.16 -37.55
N VAL A 315 1.43 -30.18 -37.59
CA VAL A 315 1.77 -28.76 -37.65
C VAL A 315 1.19 -28.00 -36.46
N ARG A 316 2.05 -27.30 -35.72
CA ARG A 316 1.66 -26.27 -34.74
C ARG A 316 2.10 -24.90 -35.22
N ALA A 317 1.19 -23.95 -35.41
CA ALA A 317 1.51 -22.62 -35.91
C ALA A 317 0.54 -21.56 -35.36
N ASN A 318 1.06 -20.38 -35.04
CA ASN A 318 0.27 -19.18 -34.80
C ASN A 318 0.94 -18.01 -35.55
N PRO A 319 0.28 -17.33 -36.51
CA PRO A 319 -1.07 -17.59 -37.01
C PRO A 319 -1.18 -18.93 -37.77
N HIS A 320 -2.42 -19.34 -38.08
CA HIS A 320 -2.68 -20.56 -38.82
C HIS A 320 -1.89 -20.60 -40.13
N TRP A 321 -1.32 -21.77 -40.46
CA TRP A 321 -0.54 -21.97 -41.67
C TRP A 321 -1.41 -21.88 -42.93
N ARG A 322 -0.80 -21.51 -44.06
CA ARG A 322 -1.51 -21.22 -45.32
C ARG A 322 -1.17 -22.15 -46.47
N ARG A 323 -0.03 -22.87 -46.41
CA ARG A 323 0.39 -23.82 -47.44
C ARG A 323 1.30 -24.90 -46.84
N LEU A 324 1.08 -26.14 -47.29
CA LEU A 324 1.86 -27.33 -46.96
C LEU A 324 2.32 -27.98 -48.28
N THR A 325 3.61 -28.29 -48.38
CA THR A 325 4.26 -28.87 -49.55
C THR A 325 5.00 -30.13 -49.15
N TRP A 326 4.81 -31.22 -49.88
CA TRP A 326 5.53 -32.47 -49.68
C TRP A 326 6.81 -32.49 -50.53
N LEU A 327 7.90 -33.01 -49.95
CA LEU A 327 9.20 -33.13 -50.59
C LEU A 327 9.65 -34.58 -50.56
N HIS A 328 10.10 -35.10 -51.70
CA HIS A 328 10.73 -36.41 -51.84
C HIS A 328 12.10 -36.22 -52.49
N ASP A 329 13.16 -36.60 -51.77
CA ASP A 329 14.57 -36.40 -52.14
C ASP A 329 14.90 -34.95 -52.56
N GLY A 330 14.25 -33.98 -51.91
CA GLY A 330 14.42 -32.55 -52.15
C GLY A 330 13.57 -31.97 -53.27
N LEU A 331 12.82 -32.80 -54.00
CA LEU A 331 11.92 -32.36 -55.07
C LEU A 331 10.48 -32.26 -54.55
N VAL A 332 9.74 -31.28 -55.06
CA VAL A 332 8.31 -31.12 -54.74
C VAL A 332 7.52 -32.30 -55.27
N LEU A 333 6.90 -33.04 -54.35
CA LEU A 333 5.99 -34.11 -54.66
C LEU A 333 4.60 -33.50 -54.83
N ASN A 334 4.08 -33.51 -56.05
CA ASN A 334 2.76 -32.97 -56.37
C ASN A 334 1.67 -34.04 -56.23
N HIS A 335 0.45 -33.60 -55.88
CA HIS A 335 -0.73 -34.46 -55.92
C HIS A 335 -0.91 -35.04 -57.33
N ASN A 336 -0.97 -36.37 -57.43
CA ASN A 336 -1.08 -37.08 -58.70
C ASN A 336 -1.84 -38.41 -58.51
N MET A 337 -3.15 -38.41 -58.72
CA MET A 337 -3.98 -39.62 -58.57
C MET A 337 -3.57 -40.74 -59.53
N SER A 338 -3.22 -40.42 -60.78
CA SER A 338 -2.77 -41.41 -61.77
C SER A 338 -1.44 -42.03 -61.36
N GLY A 339 -0.59 -41.25 -60.68
CA GLY A 339 0.66 -41.69 -60.06
C GLY A 339 0.50 -42.25 -58.64
N ARG A 340 -0.73 -42.45 -58.15
CA ARG A 340 -1.03 -42.99 -56.81
C ARG A 340 -0.48 -42.17 -55.62
N ILE A 341 -0.29 -40.86 -55.83
CA ILE A 341 0.17 -39.90 -54.83
C ILE A 341 -1.00 -38.99 -54.47
N ILE A 342 -1.50 -39.11 -53.24
CA ILE A 342 -2.71 -38.41 -52.79
C ILE A 342 -2.36 -37.53 -51.59
N HIS A 343 -2.54 -36.22 -51.76
CA HIS A 343 -2.47 -35.25 -50.66
C HIS A 343 -3.85 -35.08 -50.02
N SER A 344 -3.95 -35.23 -48.71
CA SER A 344 -5.18 -35.03 -47.94
C SER A 344 -4.90 -34.20 -46.70
N ASN A 345 -5.13 -32.89 -46.77
CA ASN A 345 -4.85 -31.92 -45.70
C ASN A 345 -3.40 -31.99 -45.19
N GLN A 346 -3.16 -32.70 -44.08
CA GLN A 346 -1.85 -32.89 -43.44
C GLN A 346 -1.23 -34.27 -43.73
N SER A 347 -1.87 -35.07 -44.58
CA SER A 347 -1.45 -36.44 -44.89
C SER A 347 -1.02 -36.59 -46.34
N LEU A 348 0.03 -37.38 -46.58
CA LEU A 348 0.46 -37.83 -47.89
C LEU A 348 0.25 -39.34 -47.95
N VAL A 349 -0.57 -39.80 -48.87
CA VAL A 349 -0.84 -41.23 -49.10
C VAL A 349 -0.17 -41.65 -50.40
N LEU A 350 0.62 -42.72 -50.35
CA LEU A 350 1.23 -43.37 -51.49
C LEU A 350 0.63 -44.77 -51.62
N GLN A 351 -0.08 -45.04 -52.71
CA GLN A 351 -0.69 -46.36 -52.92
C GLN A 351 0.22 -47.26 -53.75
N LYS A 352 0.30 -48.54 -53.38
CA LYS A 352 1.09 -49.58 -54.04
C LYS A 352 2.52 -49.13 -54.28
N VAL A 353 3.22 -48.83 -53.18
CA VAL A 353 4.60 -48.33 -53.20
C VAL A 353 5.53 -49.26 -53.96
N THR A 354 6.53 -48.68 -54.62
CA THR A 354 7.57 -49.44 -55.35
C THR A 354 8.95 -49.10 -54.77
N ARG A 355 9.99 -49.79 -55.22
CA ARG A 355 11.38 -49.42 -54.86
C ARG A 355 11.75 -47.97 -55.15
N GLN A 356 11.11 -47.32 -56.13
CA GLN A 356 11.36 -45.89 -56.44
C GLN A 356 10.64 -44.95 -55.48
N SER A 357 9.66 -45.44 -54.72
CA SER A 357 9.03 -44.68 -53.64
C SER A 357 9.94 -44.57 -52.42
N ALA A 358 10.96 -45.43 -52.27
CA ALA A 358 11.93 -45.29 -51.20
C ALA A 358 12.72 -43.98 -51.35
N GLY A 359 13.16 -43.40 -50.23
CA GLY A 359 13.92 -42.16 -50.21
C GLY A 359 13.54 -41.26 -49.05
N ARG A 360 13.97 -40.00 -49.13
CA ARG A 360 13.89 -39.06 -48.01
C ARG A 360 12.68 -38.15 -48.15
N TYR A 361 11.78 -38.23 -47.19
CA TYR A 361 10.57 -37.42 -47.15
C TYR A 361 10.70 -36.27 -46.15
N ARG A 362 10.18 -35.12 -46.55
CA ARG A 362 10.01 -33.93 -45.69
C ARG A 362 8.68 -33.25 -46.02
N CYS A 363 8.11 -32.51 -45.07
CA CYS A 363 7.04 -31.57 -45.34
C CYS A 363 7.50 -30.13 -45.03
N SER A 364 7.22 -29.21 -45.96
CA SER A 364 7.47 -27.76 -45.81
C SER A 364 6.16 -27.03 -45.58
N VAL A 365 6.10 -26.20 -44.54
CA VAL A 365 4.89 -25.49 -44.13
C VAL A 365 5.19 -24.02 -43.93
N VAL A 366 4.30 -23.15 -44.42
CA VAL A 366 4.46 -21.69 -44.35
C VAL A 366 3.26 -21.00 -43.70
N ASN A 367 3.53 -20.01 -42.84
CA ASN A 367 2.55 -19.04 -42.34
C ASN A 367 3.02 -17.59 -42.62
N SER A 368 2.51 -16.60 -41.87
CA SER A 368 2.95 -15.21 -41.98
C SER A 368 4.33 -14.95 -41.37
N GLU A 369 4.75 -15.75 -40.39
CA GLU A 369 6.00 -15.59 -39.65
C GLU A 369 7.18 -16.28 -40.33
N GLY A 370 6.94 -17.28 -41.17
CA GLY A 370 7.98 -17.93 -41.95
C GLY A 370 7.58 -19.27 -42.56
N GLU A 371 8.55 -19.91 -43.20
CA GLU A 371 8.47 -21.26 -43.72
C GLU A 371 9.41 -22.17 -42.93
N THR A 372 8.96 -23.37 -42.60
CA THR A 372 9.73 -24.36 -41.84
C THR A 372 9.56 -25.73 -42.47
N VAL A 373 10.65 -26.48 -42.51
CA VAL A 373 10.72 -27.82 -43.09
C VAL A 373 10.93 -28.82 -41.96
N SER A 374 10.21 -29.94 -41.98
CA SER A 374 10.40 -31.02 -41.02
C SER A 374 11.80 -31.63 -41.11
N ASP A 375 12.17 -32.34 -40.05
CA ASP A 375 13.27 -33.30 -40.12
C ASP A 375 13.02 -34.35 -41.23
N GLU A 376 14.11 -34.98 -41.66
CA GLU A 376 14.11 -35.98 -42.72
C GLU A 376 13.60 -37.32 -42.21
N LEU A 377 12.66 -37.93 -42.94
CA LEU A 377 12.22 -39.30 -42.71
C LEU A 377 12.72 -40.19 -43.85
N ASP A 378 13.63 -41.12 -43.55
CA ASP A 378 14.13 -42.13 -44.48
C ASP A 378 13.09 -43.25 -44.63
N PHE A 379 12.41 -43.27 -45.77
CA PHE A 379 11.39 -44.26 -46.09
C PHE A 379 11.98 -45.40 -46.90
N ARG A 380 11.79 -46.63 -46.43
CA ARG A 380 12.33 -47.85 -47.03
C ARG A 380 11.20 -48.76 -47.48
N VAL A 381 11.42 -49.42 -48.61
CA VAL A 381 10.49 -50.41 -49.18
C VAL A 381 11.25 -51.72 -49.35
N GLN A 382 10.75 -52.79 -48.73
CA GLN A 382 11.28 -54.13 -48.90
C GLN A 382 10.88 -54.70 -50.25
N PHE A 383 11.81 -55.33 -50.95
CA PHE A 383 11.59 -55.98 -52.23
C PHE A 383 12.31 -57.32 -52.28
N GLU A 384 11.71 -58.29 -52.98
CA GLU A 384 12.36 -59.57 -53.24
C GLU A 384 13.44 -59.42 -54.33
N THR A 385 14.62 -59.97 -54.08
CA THR A 385 15.68 -60.05 -55.09
C THR A 385 15.35 -61.17 -56.08
N ARG A 386 15.11 -60.81 -57.34
CA ARG A 386 15.03 -61.81 -58.43
C ARG A 386 16.40 -62.44 -58.63
N ALA A 387 16.58 -63.68 -58.17
CA ALA A 387 17.72 -64.50 -58.55
C ALA A 387 17.65 -64.79 -60.06
N LEU A 388 18.61 -64.27 -60.83
CA LEU A 388 18.80 -64.66 -62.23
C LEU A 388 19.32 -66.10 -62.25
N SER A 389 18.42 -67.06 -62.48
CA SER A 389 18.81 -68.43 -62.78
C SER A 389 19.45 -68.48 -64.17
N PHE A 390 20.78 -68.44 -64.23
CA PHE A 390 21.50 -68.83 -65.44
C PHE A 390 21.36 -70.36 -65.60
N GLN A 391 20.46 -70.80 -66.46
CA GLN A 391 20.51 -72.17 -66.97
C GLN A 391 21.66 -72.26 -67.98
N ALA A 392 22.75 -72.90 -67.58
CA ALA A 392 23.79 -73.34 -68.50
C ALA A 392 23.23 -74.45 -69.39
N VAL A 393 23.11 -74.17 -70.69
CA VAL A 393 22.86 -75.20 -71.71
C VAL A 393 24.19 -75.90 -71.96
N LEU A 394 24.31 -77.15 -71.51
CA LEU A 394 25.39 -78.05 -71.90
C LEU A 394 24.94 -78.79 -73.17
N HIS A 395 25.78 -78.71 -74.21
CA HIS A 395 25.62 -79.38 -75.50
C HIS A 395 26.12 -80.82 -75.46
#